data_AF-A0A5B7IRD0-F1
#
_entry.id   AF-A0A5B7IRD0-F1
#
_cell.length_a   1.000
_cell.length_b   1.000
_cell.length_c   1.000
_cell.angle_alpha   90.00
_cell.angle_beta   90.00
_cell.angle_gamma   90.00
#
_symmetry.space_group_name_H-M   'P 1'
#
loop_
_entity.id
_entity.type
_entity.pdbx_description
1 polymer ?
#
loop_
_entity_poly.entity_id
_entity_poly.type
_entity_poly.pdbx_seq_one_letter_code
_entity_poly.pdbx_strand_id
1 'polypeptide(L)'
;MSVLVRKWRSEGCKNVPLHKHGGGPAKKVSDNTLSVIKWELNKNPSITAKQLKEQNPLLLKNVSIRTIQRNIQKKLDYRKLRAHKKTFVTEKQRKMRFAFARSHKDWDLMEWRKELWTDEATFSIKELKCGVLVTRQLVTRALL
;
A
#
# COMPACT_ATOMS: atom_id res chain seq x y z
N MET A 1 -34.53 -25.00 -36.17
CA MET A 1 -33.17 -24.42 -36.25
C MET A 1 -32.62 -24.17 -34.85
N SER A 2 -31.38 -24.62 -34.56
CA SER A 2 -30.77 -24.44 -33.23
C SER A 2 -30.47 -22.96 -32.92
N VAL A 3 -30.41 -22.60 -31.63
CA VAL A 3 -30.12 -21.23 -31.15
C VAL A 3 -28.78 -20.72 -31.69
N LEU A 4 -27.82 -21.63 -31.85
CA LEU A 4 -26.48 -21.33 -32.39
C LEU A 4 -26.54 -20.87 -33.85
N VAL A 5 -27.35 -21.56 -34.67
CA VAL A 5 -27.53 -21.24 -36.11
C VAL A 5 -28.22 -19.88 -36.29
N ARG A 6 -29.21 -19.55 -35.44
CA ARG A 6 -29.86 -18.23 -35.44
C ARG A 6 -28.88 -17.10 -35.10
N LYS A 7 -28.06 -17.29 -34.07
CA LYS A 7 -27.08 -16.27 -33.61
C LYS A 7 -25.93 -16.08 -34.61
N TRP A 8 -25.46 -17.16 -35.23
CA TRP A 8 -24.44 -17.09 -36.29
C TRP A 8 -24.93 -16.31 -37.51
N ARG A 9 -26.17 -16.54 -37.94
CA ARG A 9 -26.79 -15.78 -39.05
C ARG A 9 -26.97 -14.29 -38.75
N SER A 10 -27.20 -13.90 -37.49
CA SER A 10 -27.38 -12.49 -37.12
C SER A 10 -26.08 -11.73 -36.88
N GLU A 11 -25.06 -12.37 -36.31
CA GLU A 11 -23.81 -11.72 -35.89
C GLU A 11 -22.66 -11.89 -36.90
N GLY A 12 -22.74 -12.84 -37.85
CA GLY A 12 -21.74 -13.01 -38.92
C GLY A 12 -20.35 -13.43 -38.46
N CYS A 13 -20.19 -13.87 -37.20
CA CYS A 13 -18.89 -14.15 -36.59
C CYS A 13 -18.31 -15.50 -37.04
N LYS A 14 -17.03 -15.50 -37.44
CA LYS A 14 -16.25 -16.72 -37.75
C LYS A 14 -15.91 -17.56 -36.50
N ASN A 15 -16.02 -16.99 -35.30
CA ASN A 15 -15.66 -17.65 -34.04
C ASN A 15 -16.91 -18.00 -33.19
N VAL A 16 -16.98 -19.25 -32.67
CA VAL A 16 -17.07 -19.48 -31.21
C VAL A 16 -17.79 -18.44 -30.34
N PRO A 17 -19.13 -18.22 -30.35
CA PRO A 17 -19.72 -17.21 -29.47
C PRO A 17 -19.40 -17.53 -28.00
N LEU A 18 -18.72 -16.62 -27.32
CA LEU A 18 -18.42 -16.78 -25.90
C LEU A 18 -19.71 -16.93 -25.10
N HIS A 19 -19.69 -17.82 -24.11
CA HIS A 19 -20.81 -18.02 -23.20
C HIS A 19 -21.09 -16.70 -22.46
N LYS A 20 -22.32 -16.17 -22.60
CA LYS A 20 -22.74 -14.97 -21.87
C LYS A 20 -22.73 -15.31 -20.37
N HIS A 21 -21.97 -14.57 -19.56
CA HIS A 21 -21.99 -14.78 -18.12
C HIS A 21 -23.42 -14.60 -17.59
N GLY A 22 -23.90 -15.59 -16.85
CA GLY A 22 -25.18 -15.49 -16.15
C GLY A 22 -25.14 -14.38 -15.10
N GLY A 23 -26.30 -13.81 -14.78
CA GLY A 23 -26.43 -12.88 -13.68
C GLY A 23 -26.03 -13.55 -12.36
N GLY A 24 -25.18 -12.88 -11.58
CA GLY A 24 -24.82 -13.35 -10.24
C GLY A 24 -25.80 -12.85 -9.17
N PRO A 25 -25.71 -13.38 -7.93
CA PRO A 25 -26.48 -12.88 -6.80
C PRO A 25 -26.21 -11.39 -6.53
N ALA A 26 -27.20 -10.72 -5.93
CA ALA A 26 -27.05 -9.34 -5.49
C ALA A 26 -25.89 -9.18 -4.51
N LYS A 27 -25.18 -8.05 -4.61
CA LYS A 27 -24.03 -7.74 -3.74
C LYS A 27 -24.53 -7.41 -2.34
N LYS A 28 -23.85 -7.94 -1.30
CA LYS A 28 -24.13 -7.61 0.10
C LYS A 28 -23.63 -6.22 0.53
N VAL A 29 -22.73 -5.62 -0.25
CA VAL A 29 -22.12 -4.32 0.05
C VAL A 29 -22.51 -3.36 -1.08
N SER A 30 -23.16 -2.26 -0.74
CA SER A 30 -23.52 -1.20 -1.68
C SER A 30 -22.34 -0.27 -1.94
N ASP A 31 -22.42 0.53 -3.00
CA ASP A 31 -21.36 1.48 -3.35
C ASP A 31 -21.21 2.62 -2.32
N ASN A 32 -22.30 2.98 -1.64
CA ASN A 32 -22.25 3.90 -0.50
C ASN A 32 -21.46 3.29 0.67
N THR A 33 -21.73 2.02 1.01
CA THR A 33 -20.96 1.32 2.05
C THR A 33 -19.47 1.21 1.68
N LEU A 34 -19.14 0.99 0.41
CA LEU A 34 -17.75 1.02 -0.06
C LEU A 34 -17.10 2.40 0.12
N SER A 35 -17.85 3.47 -0.11
CA SER A 35 -17.37 4.85 0.07
C SER A 35 -17.06 5.16 1.53
N VAL A 36 -17.91 4.71 2.46
CA VAL A 36 -17.65 4.81 3.91
C VAL A 36 -16.38 4.05 4.31
N ILE A 37 -16.25 2.80 3.85
CA ILE A 37 -15.03 1.99 4.10
C ILE A 37 -13.78 2.71 3.57
N LYS A 38 -13.87 3.31 2.37
CA LYS A 38 -12.76 4.07 1.77
C LYS A 38 -12.37 5.28 2.62
N TRP A 39 -13.34 6.03 3.12
CA TRP A 39 -13.10 7.19 3.98
C TRP A 39 -12.41 6.79 5.29
N GLU A 40 -12.90 5.74 5.96
CA GLU A 40 -12.29 5.22 7.19
C GLU A 40 -10.85 4.74 6.97
N LEU A 41 -10.58 4.05 5.86
CA LEU A 41 -9.22 3.62 5.50
C LEU A 41 -8.28 4.80 5.24
N ASN A 42 -8.76 5.87 4.61
CA ASN A 42 -7.94 7.07 4.38
C ASN A 42 -7.64 7.82 5.69
N LYS A 43 -8.57 7.81 6.65
CA LYS A 43 -8.37 8.40 7.99
C LYS A 43 -7.38 7.59 8.82
N ASN A 44 -7.51 6.27 8.81
CA ASN A 44 -6.59 5.36 9.50
C ASN A 44 -6.22 4.17 8.62
N PRO A 45 -5.10 4.25 7.88
CA PRO A 45 -4.66 3.17 6.97
C PRO A 45 -4.31 1.86 7.67
N SER A 46 -4.11 1.87 8.99
CA SER A 46 -3.76 0.68 9.78
C SER A 46 -4.96 -0.06 10.37
N ILE A 47 -6.18 0.41 10.12
CA ILE A 47 -7.38 -0.20 10.69
C ILE A 47 -7.62 -1.63 10.17
N THR A 48 -8.00 -2.52 11.08
CA THR A 48 -8.32 -3.91 10.72
C THR A 48 -9.76 -4.06 10.26
N ALA A 49 -10.04 -4.99 9.34
CA ALA A 49 -11.41 -5.28 8.87
C ALA A 49 -12.40 -5.63 10.01
N LYS A 50 -11.91 -6.20 11.13
CA LYS A 50 -12.69 -6.44 12.35
C LYS A 50 -13.09 -5.12 13.02
N GLN A 51 -12.13 -4.22 13.22
CA GLN A 51 -12.36 -2.89 13.79
C GLN A 51 -13.30 -2.05 12.91
N LEU A 52 -13.14 -2.11 11.57
CA LEU A 52 -14.06 -1.47 10.64
C LEU A 52 -15.50 -1.95 10.84
N LYS A 53 -15.70 -3.25 11.07
CA LYS A 53 -17.01 -3.84 11.32
C LYS A 53 -17.58 -3.40 12.68
N GLU A 54 -16.74 -3.33 13.71
CA GLU A 54 -17.12 -2.88 15.06
C GLU A 54 -17.48 -1.40 15.11
N GLN A 55 -16.78 -0.55 14.36
CA GLN A 55 -17.06 0.89 14.26
C GLN A 55 -18.33 1.20 13.46
N ASN A 56 -18.71 0.33 12.52
CA ASN A 56 -19.85 0.54 11.62
C ASN A 56 -20.86 -0.61 11.73
N PRO A 57 -21.48 -0.84 12.92
CA PRO A 57 -22.35 -1.98 13.13
C PRO A 57 -23.60 -1.91 12.25
N LEU A 58 -24.19 -0.73 12.06
CA LEU A 58 -25.41 -0.57 11.24
C LEU A 58 -25.19 -0.98 9.77
N LEU A 59 -24.02 -0.66 9.21
CA LEU A 59 -23.70 -0.93 7.80
C LEU A 59 -23.13 -2.33 7.58
N LEU A 60 -22.39 -2.88 8.55
CA LEU A 60 -21.59 -4.09 8.35
C LEU A 60 -22.02 -5.30 9.20
N LYS A 61 -23.11 -5.21 9.99
CA LYS A 61 -23.62 -6.31 10.84
C LYS A 61 -23.70 -7.65 10.10
N ASN A 62 -24.34 -7.64 8.94
CA ASN A 62 -24.64 -8.83 8.12
C ASN A 62 -23.52 -9.19 7.13
N VAL A 63 -22.43 -8.43 7.12
CA VAL A 63 -21.29 -8.65 6.21
C VAL A 63 -20.19 -9.41 6.95
N SER A 64 -19.69 -10.48 6.36
CA SER A 64 -18.57 -11.23 6.96
C SER A 64 -17.27 -10.43 6.85
N ILE A 65 -16.35 -10.61 7.80
CA ILE A 65 -15.03 -9.95 7.79
C ILE A 65 -14.28 -10.23 6.49
N ARG A 66 -14.35 -11.47 5.97
CA ARG A 66 -13.73 -11.86 4.70
C ARG A 66 -14.32 -11.11 3.50
N THR A 67 -15.62 -10.79 3.53
CA THR A 67 -16.27 -9.98 2.47
C THR A 67 -15.76 -8.55 2.51
N ILE A 68 -15.56 -7.97 3.70
CA ILE A 68 -14.97 -6.63 3.86
C ILE A 68 -13.56 -6.63 3.27
N GLN A 69 -12.70 -7.56 3.67
CA GLN A 69 -11.33 -7.69 3.15
C GLN A 69 -11.29 -7.84 1.62
N ARG A 70 -12.14 -8.70 1.06
CA ARG A 70 -12.23 -8.89 -0.39
C ARG A 70 -12.63 -7.61 -1.11
N ASN A 71 -13.58 -6.84 -0.57
CA ASN A 71 -13.99 -5.57 -1.19
C ASN A 71 -12.87 -4.53 -1.12
N ILE A 72 -12.17 -4.43 0.02
CA ILE A 72 -11.00 -3.55 0.17
C ILE A 72 -9.96 -3.86 -0.91
N GLN A 73 -9.64 -5.13 -1.13
CA GLN A 73 -8.62 -5.54 -2.10
C GLN A 73 -9.09 -5.45 -3.56
N LYS A 74 -10.32 -5.90 -3.86
CA LYS A 74 -10.79 -6.07 -5.25
C LYS A 74 -11.56 -4.89 -5.80
N LYS A 75 -12.16 -4.06 -4.94
CA LYS A 75 -12.97 -2.92 -5.35
C LYS A 75 -12.27 -1.59 -5.08
N LEU A 76 -11.58 -1.48 -3.96
CA LEU A 76 -10.86 -0.26 -3.59
C LEU A 76 -9.36 -0.31 -3.93
N ASP A 77 -8.86 -1.46 -4.39
CA ASP A 77 -7.45 -1.71 -4.73
C ASP A 77 -6.43 -1.39 -3.61
N TYR A 78 -6.87 -1.47 -2.35
CA TYR A 78 -5.95 -1.33 -1.23
C TYR A 78 -5.25 -2.65 -0.91
N ARG A 79 -3.94 -2.55 -0.67
CA ARG A 79 -3.09 -3.66 -0.27
C ARG A 79 -2.68 -3.51 1.19
N LYS A 80 -2.61 -4.63 1.92
CA LYS A 80 -2.03 -4.65 3.26
C LYS A 80 -0.51 -4.54 3.13
N LEU A 81 0.04 -3.40 3.56
CA LEU A 81 1.48 -3.15 3.56
C LEU A 81 1.97 -2.87 4.98
N ARG A 82 3.21 -3.25 5.27
CA ARG A 82 3.89 -2.85 6.51
C ARG A 82 4.49 -1.47 6.29
N ALA A 83 4.16 -0.51 7.15
CA ALA A 83 4.78 0.81 7.09
C ALA A 83 6.30 0.71 7.33
N HIS A 84 7.08 1.45 6.54
CA HIS A 84 8.53 1.55 6.75
C HIS A 84 8.85 2.28 8.05
N LYS A 85 9.79 1.74 8.83
CA LYS A 85 10.33 2.42 10.02
C LYS A 85 11.15 3.63 9.58
N LYS A 86 10.64 4.83 9.83
CA LYS A 86 11.37 6.09 9.62
C LYS A 86 11.94 6.57 10.94
N THR A 87 13.10 7.23 10.90
CA THR A 87 13.62 7.94 12.07
C THR A 87 12.66 9.05 12.46
N PHE A 88 12.39 9.20 13.75
CA PHE A 88 11.61 10.33 14.26
C PHE A 88 12.38 11.64 14.00
N VAL A 89 11.71 12.62 13.43
CA VAL A 89 12.28 13.94 13.11
C VAL A 89 11.50 14.97 13.89
N THR A 90 12.19 15.75 14.74
CA THR A 90 11.56 16.84 15.49
C THR A 90 11.20 18.00 14.56
N GLU A 91 10.29 18.88 14.99
CA GLU A 91 9.88 20.00 14.16
C GLU A 91 11.04 20.93 13.79
N LYS A 92 11.96 21.17 14.75
CA LYS A 92 13.19 21.92 14.50
C LYS A 92 14.05 21.27 13.42
N GLN A 93 14.27 19.96 13.50
CA GLN A 93 15.03 19.21 12.50
C GLN A 93 14.35 19.25 11.13
N ARG A 94 13.02 19.17 11.07
CA ARG A 94 12.27 19.29 9.83
C ARG A 94 12.48 20.66 9.16
N LYS A 95 12.43 21.75 9.93
CA LYS A 95 12.69 23.11 9.43
C LYS A 95 14.11 23.27 8.90
N MET A 96 15.12 22.78 9.63
CA MET A 96 16.52 22.83 9.20
C MET A 96 16.76 22.03 7.92
N ARG A 97 16.22 20.79 7.86
CA ARG A 97 16.31 19.95 6.65
C ARG A 97 15.63 20.60 5.45
N PHE A 98 14.47 21.21 5.65
CA PHE A 98 13.75 21.91 4.60
C PHE A 98 14.51 23.16 4.12
N ALA A 99 15.05 23.96 5.03
CA ALA A 99 15.86 25.12 4.68
C ALA A 99 17.11 24.73 3.89
N PHE A 100 17.83 23.70 4.34
CA PHE A 100 18.98 23.14 3.64
C PHE A 100 18.60 22.65 2.23
N ALA A 101 17.57 21.81 2.11
CA ALA A 101 17.12 21.32 0.81
C ALA A 101 16.68 22.44 -0.13
N ARG A 102 16.08 23.51 0.41
CA ARG A 102 15.65 24.66 -0.39
C ARG A 102 16.82 25.50 -0.88
N SER A 103 17.83 25.75 -0.04
CA SER A 103 19.00 26.54 -0.44
C SER A 103 19.92 25.80 -1.42
N HIS A 104 19.89 24.47 -1.42
CA HIS A 104 20.71 23.61 -2.29
C HIS A 104 19.90 22.97 -3.44
N LYS A 105 18.65 23.41 -3.66
CA LYS A 105 17.76 22.81 -4.68
C LYS A 105 18.29 23.02 -6.09
N ASP A 106 18.80 24.21 -6.34
CA ASP A 106 19.23 24.66 -7.68
C ASP A 106 20.77 24.61 -7.82
N TRP A 107 21.46 23.87 -6.94
CA TRP A 107 22.90 23.71 -6.98
C TRP A 107 23.37 22.89 -8.18
N ASP A 108 24.43 23.35 -8.84
CA ASP A 108 25.06 22.66 -9.96
C ASP A 108 26.13 21.66 -9.49
N LEU A 109 26.54 20.75 -10.37
CA LEU A 109 27.55 19.72 -10.12
C LEU A 109 28.88 20.30 -9.61
N MET A 110 29.28 21.48 -10.09
CA MET A 110 30.51 22.14 -9.65
C MET A 110 30.42 22.66 -8.21
N GLU A 111 29.22 22.95 -7.71
CA GLU A 111 29.00 23.37 -6.33
C GLU A 111 29.04 22.16 -5.40
N TRP A 112 28.36 21.07 -5.78
CA TRP A 112 28.40 19.80 -5.03
C TRP A 112 29.81 19.22 -4.92
N ARG A 113 30.66 19.39 -5.95
CA ARG A 113 32.07 18.95 -5.94
C ARG A 113 32.93 19.64 -4.88
N LYS A 114 32.51 20.82 -4.40
CA LYS A 114 33.24 21.55 -3.35
C LYS A 114 32.92 21.02 -1.95
N GLU A 115 31.81 20.32 -1.78
CA GLU A 115 31.42 19.76 -0.49
C GLU A 115 31.92 18.32 -0.32
N LEU A 116 32.70 18.09 0.74
CA LEU A 116 33.09 16.76 1.17
C LEU A 116 32.18 16.29 2.30
N TRP A 117 31.58 15.12 2.14
CA TRP A 117 30.73 14.49 3.14
C TRP A 117 31.51 13.42 3.89
N THR A 118 31.47 13.47 5.22
CA THR A 118 32.02 12.43 6.09
C THR A 118 30.91 11.85 6.95
N ASP A 119 30.77 10.52 6.96
CA ASP A 119 29.91 9.81 7.91
C ASP A 119 30.71 8.81 8.75
N GLU A 120 30.21 8.51 9.94
CA GLU A 120 30.74 7.46 10.80
C GLU A 120 29.69 6.35 10.93
N ALA A 121 30.13 5.10 10.86
CA ALA A 121 29.26 3.94 11.01
C ALA A 121 29.87 2.97 12.03
N THR A 122 29.01 2.44 12.91
CA THR A 122 29.41 1.43 13.88
C THR A 122 29.29 0.04 13.27
N PHE A 123 30.31 -0.79 13.45
CA PHE A 123 30.34 -2.17 12.98
C PHE A 123 30.51 -3.11 14.16
N SER A 124 29.81 -4.24 14.12
CA SER A 124 30.04 -5.34 15.06
C SER A 124 30.73 -6.49 14.36
N ILE A 125 31.77 -6.99 15.01
CA ILE A 125 32.58 -8.10 14.52
C ILE A 125 32.21 -9.35 15.31
N LYS A 126 31.99 -10.46 14.60
CA LYS A 126 31.76 -11.78 15.19
C LYS A 126 32.71 -12.77 14.57
N GLU A 127 33.52 -13.42 15.40
CA GLU A 127 34.36 -14.53 14.97
C GLU A 127 33.51 -15.79 14.80
N LEU A 128 33.70 -16.46 13.68
CA LEU A 128 33.10 -17.73 13.32
C LEU A 128 34.22 -18.75 13.15
N LYS A 129 33.90 -20.05 13.27
CA LYS A 129 34.89 -21.13 13.15
C LYS A 129 35.70 -21.12 11.84
N CYS A 130 35.16 -20.50 10.78
CA CYS A 130 35.77 -20.44 9.46
C CYS A 130 36.03 -19.01 8.96
N GLY A 131 35.96 -17.98 9.82
CA GLY A 131 36.24 -16.60 9.42
C GLY A 131 35.61 -15.54 10.31
N VAL A 132 35.55 -14.30 9.82
CA VAL A 132 35.02 -13.16 10.57
C VAL A 132 33.80 -12.59 9.85
N LEU A 133 32.70 -12.44 10.58
CA LEU A 133 31.50 -11.75 10.12
C LEU A 133 31.49 -10.32 10.66
N VAL A 134 31.51 -9.35 9.76
CA VAL A 134 31.36 -7.92 10.09
C VAL A 134 29.96 -7.47 9.68
N THR A 135 29.18 -6.95 10.62
CA THR A 135 27.84 -6.41 10.35
C THR A 135 27.74 -4.95 10.76
N ARG A 136 27.23 -4.09 9.87
CA ARG A 136 26.93 -2.69 10.21
C ARG A 136 25.80 -2.64 11.24
N GLN A 137 26.05 -2.00 12.37
CA GLN A 137 25.00 -1.72 13.34
C GLN A 137 24.15 -0.57 12.83
N LEU A 138 22.83 -0.78 12.76
CA LEU A 138 21.90 0.32 12.52
C LEU A 138 21.83 1.14 13.81
N VAL A 139 22.18 2.42 13.75
CA VAL A 139 22.01 3.36 14.86
C VAL A 139 20.52 3.51 15.14
N THR A 140 19.99 2.66 16.01
CA THR A 140 18.69 2.88 16.62
C THR A 140 18.92 3.87 17.74
N ARG A 141 18.77 5.17 17.47
CA ARG A 141 18.62 6.15 18.54
C ARG A 141 17.42 5.71 19.40
N ALA A 142 17.70 5.12 20.56
CA ALA A 142 16.74 5.07 21.64
C ALA A 142 16.51 6.52 22.08
N LEU A 143 15.26 6.96 22.03
CA LEU A 143 14.86 8.25 22.56
C LEU A 143 15.08 8.19 24.08
N LEU A 144 16.03 8.99 24.60
CA LEU A 144 16.04 9.42 25.99
C LEU A 144 15.08 10.61 26.14
#